data_AF-A0A3B9MY76-F1
#
_entry.id   AF-A0A3B9MY76-F1
#
_cell.length_a   1.000
_cell.length_b   1.000
_cell.length_c   1.000
_cell.angle_alpha   90.00
_cell.angle_beta   90.00
_cell.angle_gamma   90.00
#
_symmetry.space_group_name_H-M   'P 1'
#
loop_
_entity.id
_entity.type
_entity.pdbx_description
1 polymer ?
#
loop_
_entity_poly.entity_id
_entity_poly.type
_entity_poly.pdbx_seq_one_letter_code
_entity_poly.pdbx_strand_id
1 'polypeptide(L)'
;MKNLITIIFLVTLSLSSFSQKLNKLGKIDLDEIPTFPDHRIEKQASVYKVIKDSFIFEGNTYYQIPNGHITSLEVFDTEKDFIKHYNSEGKLLVTILSDRIINLKISENANKLAFYDTRHIIQIHLNNYLIDTLKGSFIYSFVDNEELIYFNPDDYSIYFKNLKISIKDYPNQIVDFKGKILVVTKHHVYELIGNSLFLRYEFEGQLFDAKIIANEFYFVDKVEKRKTESFSLYKTSDFSRLILVDRKDDLNR
;
A
#
# COMPACT_ATOMS: atom_id res chain seq x y z
N MET A 1 64.29 -1.15 14.18
CA MET A 1 63.31 -0.46 13.32
C MET A 1 62.39 -1.53 12.70
N LYS A 2 61.22 -1.75 13.30
CA LYS A 2 60.21 -2.67 12.79
C LYS A 2 59.12 -1.82 12.14
N ASN A 3 58.98 -1.91 10.83
CA ASN A 3 57.91 -1.27 10.07
C ASN A 3 56.62 -2.05 10.31
N LEU A 4 55.65 -1.40 10.94
CA LEU A 4 54.29 -1.87 11.10
C LEU A 4 53.51 -1.41 9.85
N ILE A 5 53.27 -2.32 8.91
CA ILE A 5 52.38 -2.07 7.78
C ILE A 5 50.96 -2.33 8.27
N THR A 6 50.23 -1.26 8.60
CA THR A 6 48.79 -1.33 8.86
C THR A 6 48.09 -1.32 7.51
N ILE A 7 47.63 -2.49 7.06
CA ILE A 7 46.71 -2.61 5.93
C ILE A 7 45.32 -2.21 6.45
N ILE A 8 44.92 -0.97 6.17
CA ILE A 8 43.52 -0.54 6.29
C ILE A 8 42.79 -1.16 5.11
N PHE A 9 42.14 -2.29 5.34
CA PHE A 9 41.20 -2.87 4.38
C PHE A 9 39.94 -1.98 4.40
N LEU A 10 39.88 -1.02 3.48
CA LEU A 10 38.66 -0.31 3.13
C LEU A 10 37.67 -1.36 2.60
N VAL A 11 36.79 -1.85 3.47
CA VAL A 11 35.55 -2.49 3.03
C VAL A 11 34.68 -1.36 2.50
N THR A 12 34.86 -1.02 1.22
CA THR A 12 33.85 -0.33 0.44
C THR A 12 32.68 -1.28 0.29
N LEU A 13 31.82 -1.31 1.32
CA LEU A 13 30.44 -1.74 1.18
C LEU A 13 29.87 -0.88 0.05
N SER A 14 29.78 -1.45 -1.13
CA SER A 14 28.95 -0.95 -2.22
C SER A 14 27.52 -0.92 -1.67
N LEU A 15 27.14 0.21 -1.08
CA LEU A 15 25.75 0.61 -0.93
C LEU A 15 25.22 0.68 -2.36
N SER A 16 24.67 -0.43 -2.84
CA SER A 16 23.83 -0.43 -4.03
C SER A 16 22.64 0.46 -3.70
N SER A 17 22.78 1.74 -4.01
CA SER A 17 21.67 2.68 -4.02
C SER A 17 20.72 2.17 -5.10
N PHE A 18 19.70 1.41 -4.68
CA PHE A 18 18.58 1.05 -5.53
C PHE A 18 17.92 2.36 -5.97
N SER A 19 18.24 2.79 -7.18
CA SER A 19 17.63 3.98 -7.76
C SER A 19 16.33 3.53 -8.40
N GLN A 20 15.20 3.82 -7.75
CA GLN A 20 13.90 3.57 -8.37
C GLN A 20 13.80 4.28 -9.72
N LYS A 21 13.11 3.67 -10.67
CA LYS A 21 12.96 4.18 -12.03
C LYS A 21 11.51 4.06 -12.49
N LEU A 22 11.21 4.66 -13.64
CA LEU A 22 9.92 4.50 -14.27
C LEU A 22 9.91 3.27 -15.19
N ASN A 23 8.84 2.48 -15.15
CA ASN A 23 8.61 1.42 -16.14
C ASN A 23 8.11 2.01 -17.48
N LYS A 24 7.87 1.17 -18.50
CA LYS A 24 7.42 1.65 -19.83
C LYS A 24 6.08 2.40 -19.81
N LEU A 25 5.26 2.18 -18.79
CA LEU A 25 3.96 2.84 -18.61
C LEU A 25 4.06 4.11 -17.76
N GLY A 26 5.25 4.49 -17.30
CA GLY A 26 5.45 5.64 -16.42
C GLY A 26 5.08 5.39 -14.97
N LYS A 27 4.92 4.13 -14.54
CA LYS A 27 4.71 3.76 -13.13
C LYS A 27 6.04 3.53 -12.42
N ILE A 28 6.02 3.60 -11.09
CA ILE A 28 7.20 3.32 -10.26
C ILE A 28 7.54 1.84 -10.42
N ASP A 29 8.70 1.58 -11.04
CA ASP A 29 9.29 0.26 -11.14
C ASP A 29 10.05 -0.02 -9.84
N LEU A 30 9.75 -1.14 -9.19
CA LEU A 30 10.49 -1.57 -8.02
C LEU A 30 11.71 -2.33 -8.53
N ASP A 31 12.90 -1.75 -8.37
CA ASP A 31 14.18 -2.45 -8.61
C ASP A 31 14.47 -3.48 -7.49
N GLU A 32 13.46 -4.27 -7.14
CA GLU A 32 13.61 -5.44 -6.31
C GLU A 32 14.04 -6.58 -7.25
N ILE A 33 15.18 -7.22 -6.98
CA ILE A 33 15.45 -8.55 -7.54
C ILE A 33 14.19 -9.36 -7.19
N PRO A 34 13.46 -9.95 -8.15
CA PRO A 34 12.26 -10.68 -7.84
C PRO A 34 12.62 -11.81 -6.88
N THR A 35 12.42 -11.57 -5.59
CA THR A 35 12.47 -12.60 -4.59
C THR A 35 11.28 -13.46 -4.90
N PHE A 36 11.53 -14.73 -5.21
CA PHE A 36 10.44 -15.69 -5.33
C PHE A 36 9.55 -15.52 -4.10
N PRO A 37 8.24 -15.33 -4.26
CA PRO A 37 7.36 -15.28 -3.12
C PRO A 37 7.63 -16.52 -2.28
N ASP A 38 7.70 -16.32 -0.98
CA ASP A 38 7.97 -17.38 -0.01
C ASP A 38 6.87 -18.46 0.00
N HIS A 39 5.79 -18.23 -0.75
CA HIS A 39 4.67 -19.12 -1.02
C HIS A 39 4.44 -19.31 -2.53
N ARG A 40 3.78 -20.40 -2.89
CA ARG A 40 3.31 -20.69 -4.25
C ARG A 40 1.79 -20.71 -4.31
N ILE A 41 1.20 -20.15 -5.35
CA ILE A 41 -0.24 -20.24 -5.62
C ILE A 41 -0.44 -21.22 -6.78
N GLU A 42 -1.29 -22.23 -6.57
CA GLU A 42 -1.66 -23.20 -7.58
C GLU A 42 -3.17 -23.24 -7.75
N LYS A 43 -3.63 -23.33 -9.00
CA LYS A 43 -5.03 -23.67 -9.28
C LYS A 43 -5.13 -25.18 -9.50
N GLN A 44 -5.73 -25.88 -8.56
CA GLN A 44 -5.98 -27.32 -8.65
C GLN A 44 -7.46 -27.55 -8.94
N ALA A 45 -7.77 -28.02 -10.15
CA ALA A 45 -9.12 -28.03 -10.71
C ALA A 45 -9.77 -26.63 -10.69
N SER A 46 -10.72 -26.40 -9.77
CA SER A 46 -11.43 -25.13 -9.60
C SER A 46 -11.06 -24.38 -8.32
N VAL A 47 -10.11 -24.90 -7.53
CA VAL A 47 -9.75 -24.32 -6.22
C VAL A 47 -8.34 -23.74 -6.28
N TYR A 48 -8.20 -22.50 -5.83
CA TYR A 48 -6.88 -21.91 -5.61
C TYR A 48 -6.32 -22.36 -4.27
N LYS A 49 -5.08 -22.84 -4.29
CA LYS A 49 -4.33 -23.30 -3.13
C LYS A 49 -3.09 -22.43 -2.95
N VAL A 50 -2.85 -21.99 -1.72
CA VAL A 50 -1.60 -21.37 -1.30
C VAL A 50 -0.75 -22.42 -0.61
N ILE A 51 0.46 -22.64 -1.11
CA ILE A 51 1.44 -23.58 -0.54
C ILE A 51 2.56 -22.76 0.08
N LYS A 52 2.70 -22.82 1.40
CA LYS A 52 3.76 -22.17 2.17
C LYS A 52 4.37 -23.18 3.12
N ASP A 53 5.65 -23.47 2.93
CA ASP A 53 6.37 -24.50 3.69
C ASP A 53 5.62 -25.85 3.66
N SER A 54 5.18 -26.36 4.81
CA SER A 54 4.37 -27.58 4.93
C SER A 54 2.85 -27.34 4.89
N PHE A 55 2.40 -26.09 4.80
CA PHE A 55 0.99 -25.74 4.83
C PHE A 55 0.38 -25.62 3.44
N ILE A 56 -0.87 -26.05 3.33
CA ILE A 56 -1.69 -25.91 2.12
C ILE A 56 -2.99 -25.22 2.55
N PHE A 57 -3.16 -23.97 2.15
CA PHE A 57 -4.32 -23.15 2.43
C PHE A 57 -5.18 -22.98 1.17
N GLU A 58 -6.40 -22.48 1.33
CA GLU A 58 -7.28 -22.13 0.21
C GLU A 58 -7.29 -20.63 -0.01
N GLY A 59 -7.18 -20.19 -1.26
CA GLY A 59 -7.12 -18.79 -1.62
C GLY A 59 -6.17 -18.52 -2.78
N ASN A 60 -6.25 -17.32 -3.34
CA ASN A 60 -5.35 -16.79 -4.37
C ASN A 60 -4.48 -15.63 -3.86
N THR A 61 -4.60 -15.27 -2.57
CA THR A 61 -3.70 -14.36 -1.88
C THR A 61 -3.24 -14.96 -0.56
N TYR A 62 -2.12 -14.46 -0.05
CA TYR A 62 -1.54 -14.91 1.19
C TYR A 62 -0.90 -13.75 1.96
N TYR A 63 -1.15 -13.74 3.27
CA TYR A 63 -0.56 -12.82 4.22
C TYR A 63 -0.05 -13.61 5.42
N GLN A 64 1.25 -13.53 5.66
CA GLN A 64 1.83 -13.94 6.93
C GLN A 64 1.54 -12.85 7.97
N ILE A 65 0.98 -13.23 9.12
CA ILE A 65 0.75 -12.32 10.25
C ILE A 65 1.48 -12.84 11.49
N PRO A 66 1.73 -12.01 12.53
CA PRO A 66 2.50 -12.43 13.70
C PRO A 66 2.00 -13.71 14.37
N ASN A 67 0.68 -13.94 14.39
CA ASN A 67 0.05 -15.05 15.10
C ASN A 67 -0.57 -16.11 14.18
N GLY A 68 -0.22 -16.14 12.89
CA GLY A 68 -0.77 -17.11 11.95
C GLY A 68 -0.77 -16.66 10.50
N HIS A 69 -1.83 -17.01 9.78
CA HIS A 69 -1.92 -16.81 8.34
C HIS A 69 -3.29 -16.32 7.94
N ILE A 70 -3.34 -15.43 6.95
CA ILE A 70 -4.57 -15.04 6.29
C ILE A 70 -4.46 -15.38 4.81
N THR A 71 -5.49 -15.99 4.26
CA THR A 71 -5.66 -16.12 2.81
C THR A 71 -6.98 -15.48 2.40
N SER A 72 -7.03 -14.90 1.21
CA SER A 72 -8.29 -14.55 0.56
C SER A 72 -8.45 -15.29 -0.75
N LEU A 73 -9.71 -15.47 -1.14
CA LEU A 73 -10.09 -15.77 -2.50
C LEU A 73 -10.86 -14.59 -3.04
N GLU A 74 -10.27 -13.91 -4.02
CA GLU A 74 -10.84 -12.78 -4.74
C GLU A 74 -11.05 -13.20 -6.19
N VAL A 75 -12.28 -13.55 -6.57
CA VAL A 75 -12.61 -14.02 -7.93
C VAL A 75 -13.65 -13.09 -8.55
N PHE A 76 -13.37 -12.63 -9.77
CA PHE A 76 -14.33 -11.86 -10.57
C PHE A 76 -15.40 -12.77 -11.20
N ASP A 77 -16.06 -13.60 -10.39
CA ASP A 77 -17.12 -14.51 -10.82
C ASP A 77 -18.36 -14.38 -9.92
N THR A 78 -19.45 -15.05 -10.26
CA THR A 78 -20.72 -15.08 -9.52
C THR A 78 -20.61 -15.67 -8.11
N GLU A 79 -19.49 -16.30 -7.77
CA GLU A 79 -19.22 -16.86 -6.45
C GLU A 79 -18.86 -15.77 -5.41
N LYS A 80 -19.06 -16.11 -4.14
CA LYS A 80 -18.68 -15.26 -3.01
C LYS A 80 -17.17 -15.31 -2.79
N ASP A 81 -16.59 -14.16 -2.52
CA ASP A 81 -15.22 -14.05 -2.06
C ASP A 81 -15.13 -14.50 -0.60
N PHE A 82 -13.95 -14.93 -0.17
CA PHE A 82 -13.72 -15.30 1.22
C PHE A 82 -12.39 -14.81 1.77
N ILE A 83 -12.34 -14.68 3.10
CA ILE A 83 -11.11 -14.55 3.89
C ILE A 83 -11.07 -15.72 4.87
N LYS A 84 -9.93 -16.40 4.94
CA LYS A 84 -9.68 -17.45 5.94
C LYS A 84 -8.53 -17.01 6.83
N HIS A 85 -8.73 -17.12 8.14
CA HIS A 85 -7.71 -16.86 9.14
C HIS A 85 -7.35 -18.17 9.84
N TYR A 86 -6.06 -18.49 9.85
CA TYR A 86 -5.45 -19.67 10.44
C TYR A 86 -4.51 -19.24 11.57
N ASN A 87 -4.38 -20.07 12.61
CA ASN A 87 -3.35 -19.87 13.63
C ASN A 87 -1.94 -20.21 13.08
N SER A 88 -0.90 -20.04 13.92
CA SER A 88 0.49 -20.38 13.60
C SER A 88 0.76 -21.87 13.31
N GLU A 89 -0.18 -22.75 13.65
CA GLU A 89 -0.12 -24.19 13.36
C GLU A 89 -0.86 -24.55 12.06
N GLY A 90 -1.35 -23.55 11.31
CA GLY A 90 -2.12 -23.74 10.09
C GLY A 90 -3.54 -24.25 10.31
N LYS A 91 -4.06 -24.24 11.55
CA LYS A 91 -5.44 -24.61 11.85
C LYS A 91 -6.38 -23.45 11.55
N LEU A 92 -7.41 -23.71 10.75
CA LEU A 92 -8.45 -22.73 10.41
C LEU A 92 -9.20 -22.28 11.68
N LEU A 93 -9.23 -20.98 11.92
CA LEU A 93 -9.95 -20.35 13.02
C LEU A 93 -11.31 -19.81 12.56
N VAL A 94 -11.34 -19.09 11.44
CA VAL A 94 -12.57 -18.50 10.90
C VAL A 94 -12.55 -18.42 9.38
N THR A 95 -13.74 -18.48 8.78
CA THR A 95 -13.99 -18.11 7.39
C THR A 95 -14.99 -16.97 7.35
N ILE A 96 -14.62 -15.88 6.68
CA ILE A 96 -15.46 -14.71 6.44
C ILE A 96 -15.88 -14.76 4.97
N LEU A 97 -17.18 -14.68 4.72
CA LEU A 97 -17.74 -14.66 3.37
C LEU A 97 -18.19 -13.24 3.05
N SER A 98 -17.87 -12.78 1.85
CA SER A 98 -18.33 -11.49 1.34
C SER A 98 -18.79 -11.64 -0.10
N ASP A 99 -19.71 -10.78 -0.53
CA ASP A 99 -20.09 -10.73 -1.94
C ASP A 99 -18.87 -10.31 -2.78
N ARG A 100 -18.06 -9.38 -2.26
CA ARG A 100 -16.77 -8.97 -2.83
C ARG A 100 -15.76 -8.58 -1.75
N ILE A 101 -14.48 -8.76 -2.05
CA ILE A 101 -13.37 -8.25 -1.26
C ILE A 101 -12.53 -7.33 -2.15
N ILE A 102 -12.60 -6.03 -1.90
CA ILE A 102 -11.85 -5.02 -2.66
C ILE A 102 -10.88 -4.30 -1.71
N ASN A 103 -9.61 -4.23 -2.13
CA ASN A 103 -8.53 -3.52 -1.42
C ASN A 103 -8.28 -4.06 0.00
N LEU A 104 -8.25 -5.38 0.20
CA LEU A 104 -7.99 -5.98 1.51
C LEU A 104 -6.70 -5.43 2.14
N LYS A 105 -6.82 -4.89 3.36
CA LYS A 105 -5.69 -4.41 4.17
C LYS A 105 -5.69 -5.10 5.52
N ILE A 106 -4.51 -5.39 6.02
CA ILE A 106 -4.27 -5.89 7.37
C ILE A 106 -3.45 -4.84 8.11
N SER A 107 -3.78 -4.57 9.36
CA SER A 107 -3.03 -3.63 10.20
C SER A 107 -1.64 -4.19 10.53
N GLU A 108 -0.69 -3.31 10.89
CA GLU A 108 0.72 -3.71 11.07
C GLU A 108 0.92 -4.84 12.10
N ASN A 109 0.20 -4.79 13.23
CA ASN A 109 0.26 -5.85 14.24
C ASN A 109 -0.75 -6.97 14.00
N ALA A 110 -1.47 -6.93 12.87
CA ALA A 110 -2.53 -7.84 12.48
C ALA A 110 -3.63 -8.02 13.54
N ASN A 111 -3.95 -6.96 14.29
CA ASN A 111 -5.11 -6.96 15.18
C ASN A 111 -6.42 -6.66 14.45
N LYS A 112 -6.34 -6.00 13.29
CA LYS A 112 -7.48 -5.58 12.48
C LYS A 112 -7.24 -5.92 11.01
N LEU A 113 -8.33 -6.16 10.30
CA LEU A 113 -8.35 -6.20 8.84
C LEU A 113 -9.50 -5.33 8.32
N ALA A 114 -9.38 -4.81 7.10
CA ALA A 114 -10.44 -4.07 6.45
C ALA A 114 -10.51 -4.38 4.95
N PHE A 115 -11.72 -4.47 4.41
CA PHE A 115 -11.97 -4.57 2.97
C PHE A 115 -13.21 -3.76 2.57
N TYR A 116 -13.34 -3.41 1.29
CA TYR A 116 -14.56 -2.78 0.75
C TYR A 116 -15.43 -3.83 0.06
N ASP A 117 -16.70 -3.93 0.46
CA ASP A 117 -17.64 -4.98 -0.01
C ASP A 117 -18.51 -4.55 -1.21
N THR A 118 -18.12 -3.48 -1.91
CA THR A 118 -18.89 -2.69 -2.91
C THR A 118 -19.89 -1.68 -2.36
N ARG A 119 -20.19 -1.69 -1.06
CA ARG A 119 -21.13 -0.73 -0.44
C ARG A 119 -20.53 -0.05 0.79
N HIS A 120 -19.80 -0.81 1.58
CA HIS A 120 -19.26 -0.41 2.87
C HIS A 120 -17.82 -0.87 3.01
N ILE A 121 -17.10 -0.20 3.90
CA ILE A 121 -15.85 -0.73 4.43
C ILE A 121 -16.23 -1.66 5.58
N ILE A 122 -15.81 -2.91 5.49
CA ILE A 122 -15.96 -3.93 6.53
C ILE A 122 -14.64 -3.99 7.28
N GLN A 123 -14.64 -3.61 8.55
CA GLN A 123 -13.50 -3.74 9.45
C GLN A 123 -13.75 -4.90 10.42
N ILE A 124 -12.75 -5.76 10.61
CA ILE A 124 -12.85 -6.92 11.48
C ILE A 124 -11.71 -6.88 12.49
N HIS A 125 -12.04 -6.99 13.78
CA HIS A 125 -11.09 -7.12 14.87
C HIS A 125 -10.71 -8.59 15.01
N LEU A 126 -9.48 -8.96 14.68
CA LEU A 126 -9.06 -10.36 14.53
C LEU A 126 -9.01 -11.15 15.84
N ASN A 127 -8.94 -10.47 16.99
CA ASN A 127 -8.86 -11.10 18.31
C ASN A 127 -10.21 -11.68 18.80
N ASN A 128 -11.32 -11.09 18.36
CA ASN A 128 -12.67 -11.48 18.81
C ASN A 128 -13.69 -11.59 17.66
N TYR A 129 -13.25 -11.30 16.43
CA TYR A 129 -14.05 -11.29 15.21
C TYR A 129 -15.26 -10.35 15.27
N LEU A 130 -15.18 -9.26 16.03
CA LEU A 130 -16.15 -8.17 15.95
C LEU A 130 -16.05 -7.50 14.58
N ILE A 131 -17.19 -7.21 13.99
CA ILE A 131 -17.31 -6.63 12.65
C ILE A 131 -17.95 -5.25 12.76
N ASP A 132 -17.25 -4.24 12.24
CA ASP A 132 -17.74 -2.88 12.06
C ASP A 132 -18.02 -2.63 10.58
N THR A 133 -19.19 -2.06 10.28
CA THR A 133 -19.60 -1.69 8.92
C THR A 133 -19.63 -0.19 8.80
N LEU A 134 -18.77 0.37 7.95
CA LEU A 134 -18.55 1.81 7.81
C LEU A 134 -18.99 2.29 6.42
N LYS A 135 -19.68 3.42 6.37
CA LYS A 135 -20.00 4.09 5.09
C LYS A 135 -18.75 4.79 4.57
N GLY A 136 -18.23 4.32 3.44
CA GLY A 136 -17.01 4.85 2.85
C GLY A 136 -16.79 4.32 1.43
N SER A 137 -15.66 4.66 0.84
CA SER A 137 -15.22 4.10 -0.44
C SER A 137 -14.11 3.05 -0.25
N PHE A 138 -13.54 2.57 -1.35
CA PHE A 138 -12.33 1.74 -1.34
C PHE A 138 -11.06 2.50 -0.92
N ILE A 139 -11.15 3.78 -0.53
CA ILE A 139 -10.01 4.61 -0.10
C ILE A 139 -9.97 4.69 1.42
N TYR A 140 -9.11 3.87 2.00
CA TYR A 140 -8.84 3.82 3.43
C TYR A 140 -7.43 3.29 3.68
N SER A 141 -6.93 3.48 4.90
CA SER A 141 -5.70 2.87 5.38
C SER A 141 -5.74 2.68 6.88
N PHE A 142 -4.96 1.72 7.38
CA PHE A 142 -4.54 1.75 8.78
C PHE A 142 -3.39 2.76 8.91
N VAL A 143 -3.46 3.61 9.92
CA VAL A 143 -2.48 4.65 10.26
C VAL A 143 -2.40 4.77 11.78
N ASP A 144 -1.36 5.41 12.33
CA ASP A 144 -1.28 5.76 13.75
C ASP A 144 -1.67 4.60 14.70
N ASN A 145 -0.86 3.53 14.68
CA ASN A 145 -1.08 2.32 15.47
C ASN A 145 -2.43 1.63 15.20
N GLU A 146 -2.68 1.28 13.95
CA GLU A 146 -3.83 0.45 13.53
C GLU A 146 -5.19 1.13 13.58
N GLU A 147 -5.24 2.46 13.62
CA GLU A 147 -6.48 3.22 13.48
C GLU A 147 -6.87 3.35 12.01
N LEU A 148 -8.15 3.11 11.71
CA LEU A 148 -8.65 3.19 10.33
C LEU A 148 -8.98 4.64 10.00
N ILE A 149 -8.36 5.15 8.94
CA ILE A 149 -8.74 6.39 8.28
C ILE A 149 -9.38 6.07 6.93
N TYR A 150 -10.49 6.72 6.61
CA TYR A 150 -11.21 6.43 5.37
C TYR A 150 -11.92 7.66 4.81
N PHE A 151 -12.15 7.64 3.50
CA PHE A 151 -12.91 8.66 2.79
C PHE A 151 -14.36 8.21 2.56
N ASN A 152 -15.31 9.11 2.81
CA ASN A 152 -16.70 8.92 2.46
C ASN A 152 -17.09 9.85 1.30
N PRO A 153 -17.47 9.30 0.13
CA PRO A 153 -17.84 10.10 -1.04
C PRO A 153 -19.18 10.82 -0.88
N ASP A 154 -20.09 10.33 -0.04
CA ASP A 154 -21.45 10.88 0.08
C ASP A 154 -21.45 12.30 0.67
N ASP A 155 -20.53 12.55 1.62
CA ASP A 155 -20.39 13.84 2.30
C ASP A 155 -19.01 14.47 2.13
N TYR A 156 -18.23 13.93 1.20
CA TYR A 156 -16.92 14.44 0.80
C TYR A 156 -15.99 14.72 2.00
N SER A 157 -15.98 13.76 2.94
CA SER A 157 -15.26 13.89 4.21
C SER A 157 -14.35 12.70 4.46
N ILE A 158 -13.23 12.98 5.11
CA ILE A 158 -12.32 11.97 5.65
C ILE A 158 -12.70 11.77 7.13
N TYR A 159 -12.86 10.51 7.51
CA TYR A 159 -13.16 10.09 8.87
C TYR A 159 -11.91 9.48 9.48
N PHE A 160 -11.52 10.00 10.65
CA PHE A 160 -10.37 9.50 11.40
C PHE A 160 -10.62 9.64 12.89
N LYS A 161 -10.66 8.52 13.62
CA LYS A 161 -11.06 8.49 15.04
C LYS A 161 -12.43 9.19 15.22
N ASN A 162 -12.49 10.24 16.03
CA ASN A 162 -13.68 11.07 16.25
C ASN A 162 -13.73 12.33 15.37
N LEU A 163 -12.84 12.45 14.39
CA LEU A 163 -12.74 13.60 13.50
C LEU A 163 -13.47 13.34 12.18
N LYS A 164 -14.11 14.39 11.69
CA LYS A 164 -14.69 14.47 10.35
C LYS A 164 -14.08 15.68 9.65
N ILE A 165 -13.25 15.42 8.65
CA ILE A 165 -12.44 16.42 7.96
C ILE A 165 -13.01 16.61 6.55
N SER A 166 -13.56 17.78 6.26
CA SER A 166 -14.04 18.10 4.91
C SER A 166 -12.86 18.28 3.96
N ILE A 167 -12.98 17.74 2.75
CA ILE A 167 -12.02 17.93 1.66
C ILE A 167 -12.74 18.44 0.42
N LYS A 168 -12.02 19.07 -0.50
CA LYS A 168 -12.58 19.56 -1.78
C LYS A 168 -12.37 18.61 -2.95
N ASP A 169 -11.27 17.85 -2.90
CA ASP A 169 -10.87 16.92 -3.96
C ASP A 169 -11.05 15.48 -3.50
N TYR A 170 -11.43 14.60 -4.44
CA TYR A 170 -11.50 13.16 -4.20
C TYR A 170 -10.07 12.64 -3.92
N PRO A 171 -9.81 11.99 -2.76
CA PRO A 171 -8.52 11.37 -2.50
C PRO A 171 -8.26 10.22 -3.47
N ASN A 172 -7.03 10.06 -3.92
CA ASN A 172 -6.59 8.85 -4.63
C ASN A 172 -6.09 7.80 -3.63
N GLN A 173 -5.43 8.23 -2.56
CA GLN A 173 -4.96 7.36 -1.49
C GLN A 173 -4.72 8.12 -0.19
N ILE A 174 -4.67 7.38 0.92
CA ILE A 174 -4.28 7.85 2.24
C ILE A 174 -3.16 6.93 2.72
N VAL A 175 -2.04 7.51 3.19
CA VAL A 175 -0.86 6.74 3.60
C VAL A 175 -0.27 7.26 4.91
N ASP A 176 0.30 6.36 5.71
CA ASP A 176 1.15 6.71 6.85
C ASP A 176 2.59 6.88 6.37
N PHE A 177 3.10 8.10 6.41
CA PHE A 177 4.46 8.44 6.04
C PHE A 177 5.23 8.95 7.25
N LYS A 178 5.98 8.06 7.91
CA LYS A 178 6.78 8.37 9.11
C LYS A 178 5.94 9.00 10.23
N GLY A 179 4.76 8.45 10.51
CA GLY A 179 3.84 8.96 11.52
C GLY A 179 3.06 10.20 11.07
N LYS A 180 3.20 10.62 9.80
CA LYS A 180 2.39 11.68 9.19
C LYS A 180 1.35 11.05 8.30
N ILE A 181 0.10 11.41 8.51
CA ILE A 181 -0.99 10.97 7.64
C ILE A 181 -1.03 11.88 6.42
N LEU A 182 -0.70 11.31 5.26
CA LEU A 182 -0.81 12.02 3.99
C LEU A 182 -2.10 11.65 3.28
N VAL A 183 -2.80 12.68 2.79
CA VAL A 183 -3.96 12.54 1.91
C VAL A 183 -3.52 12.99 0.52
N VAL A 184 -3.43 12.04 -0.40
CA VAL A 184 -2.95 12.30 -1.76
C VAL A 184 -4.17 12.36 -2.68
N THR A 185 -4.36 13.49 -3.34
CA THR A 185 -5.42 13.70 -4.33
C THR A 185 -4.81 13.71 -5.73
N LYS A 186 -5.64 13.96 -6.73
CA LYS A 186 -5.19 14.13 -8.11
C LYS A 186 -4.17 15.26 -8.28
N HIS A 187 -4.35 16.39 -7.59
CA HIS A 187 -3.56 17.61 -7.80
C HIS A 187 -2.75 18.04 -6.58
N HIS A 188 -2.95 17.40 -5.43
CA HIS A 188 -2.33 17.83 -4.18
C HIS A 188 -1.88 16.66 -3.31
N VAL A 189 -0.84 16.88 -2.53
CA VAL A 189 -0.52 16.09 -1.33
C VAL A 189 -0.79 16.98 -0.12
N TYR A 190 -1.67 16.53 0.76
CA TYR A 190 -1.94 17.17 2.04
C TYR A 190 -1.37 16.34 3.18
N GLU A 191 -0.93 17.00 4.26
CA GLU A 191 -0.69 16.38 5.56
C GLU A 191 -1.88 16.70 6.48
N LEU A 192 -2.45 15.67 7.11
CA LEU A 192 -3.47 15.83 8.13
C LEU A 192 -2.81 16.18 9.47
N ILE A 193 -3.11 17.37 10.00
CA ILE A 193 -2.65 17.83 11.31
C ILE A 193 -3.86 18.29 12.11
N GLY A 194 -4.18 17.56 13.18
CA GLY A 194 -5.42 17.79 13.94
C GLY A 194 -6.64 17.58 13.04
N ASN A 195 -7.47 18.62 12.90
CA ASN A 195 -8.68 18.60 12.08
C ASN A 195 -8.52 19.37 10.75
N SER A 196 -7.28 19.50 10.24
CA SER A 196 -7.00 20.34 9.06
C SER A 196 -6.00 19.68 8.11
N LEU A 197 -6.21 19.92 6.83
CA LEU A 197 -5.35 19.46 5.74
C LEU A 197 -4.40 20.59 5.33
N PHE A 198 -3.10 20.37 5.50
CA PHE A 198 -2.05 21.32 5.15
C PHE A 198 -1.41 20.89 3.83
N LEU A 199 -1.42 21.79 2.84
CA LEU A 199 -0.80 21.52 1.55
C LEU A 199 0.72 21.30 1.72
N ARG A 200 1.22 20.17 1.22
CA ARG A 200 2.64 19.82 1.18
C ARG A 200 3.23 19.86 -0.22
N TYR A 201 2.42 19.52 -1.22
CA TYR A 201 2.84 19.54 -2.61
C TYR A 201 1.64 19.75 -3.53
N GLU A 202 1.86 20.49 -4.62
CA GLU A 202 0.93 20.67 -5.73
C GLU A 202 1.60 20.10 -6.99
N PHE A 203 0.93 19.19 -7.68
CA PHE A 203 1.46 18.58 -8.90
C PHE A 203 1.41 19.59 -10.06
N GLU A 204 2.42 19.60 -10.94
CA GLU A 204 2.39 20.41 -12.17
C GLU A 204 1.27 19.92 -13.10
N GLY A 205 1.07 18.60 -13.16
CA GLY A 205 -0.01 17.97 -13.89
C GLY A 205 -0.98 17.26 -12.95
N GLN A 206 -0.80 15.96 -12.78
CA GLN A 206 -1.62 15.13 -11.91
C GLN A 206 -0.81 13.97 -11.34
N LEU A 207 -1.19 13.50 -10.15
CA LEU A 207 -0.68 12.24 -9.61
C LEU A 207 -0.96 11.09 -10.58
N PHE A 208 0.08 10.36 -10.95
CA PHE A 208 -0.03 9.15 -11.76
C PHE A 208 0.22 7.86 -10.97
N ASP A 209 1.21 7.89 -10.08
CA ASP A 209 1.56 6.77 -9.19
C ASP A 209 2.26 7.32 -7.95
N ALA A 210 2.15 6.64 -6.81
CA ALA A 210 2.89 7.00 -5.59
C ALA A 210 2.98 5.84 -4.62
N LYS A 211 4.15 5.69 -4.00
CA LYS A 211 4.46 4.59 -3.07
C LYS A 211 5.44 5.06 -2.00
N ILE A 212 5.39 4.41 -0.84
CA ILE A 212 6.43 4.53 0.18
C ILE A 212 7.41 3.39 -0.03
N ILE A 213 8.68 3.71 -0.23
CA ILE A 213 9.74 2.71 -0.44
C ILE A 213 10.96 3.11 0.40
N ALA A 214 11.45 2.18 1.23
CA ALA A 214 12.58 2.42 2.13
C ALA A 214 12.45 3.72 2.96
N ASN A 215 11.25 3.99 3.50
CA ASN A 215 10.91 5.20 4.24
C ASN A 215 11.05 6.53 3.45
N GLU A 216 11.04 6.49 2.13
CA GLU A 216 10.89 7.68 1.29
C GLU A 216 9.55 7.64 0.56
N PHE A 217 8.95 8.82 0.37
CA PHE A 217 7.73 8.95 -0.41
C PHE A 217 8.11 9.23 -1.86
N TYR A 218 7.82 8.27 -2.74
CA TYR A 218 8.00 8.38 -4.18
C TYR A 218 6.67 8.69 -4.85
N PHE A 219 6.68 9.58 -5.82
CA PHE A 219 5.49 9.91 -6.60
C PHE A 219 5.83 10.30 -8.04
N VAL A 220 4.90 10.03 -8.94
CA VAL A 220 5.00 10.37 -10.36
C VAL A 220 4.01 11.47 -10.70
N ASP A 221 4.55 12.58 -11.18
CA ASP A 221 3.78 13.68 -11.75
C ASP A 221 3.65 13.46 -13.27
N LYS A 222 2.41 13.31 -13.74
CA LYS A 222 2.10 13.19 -15.18
C LYS A 222 1.60 14.53 -15.69
N VAL A 223 2.36 15.12 -16.61
CA VAL A 223 2.01 16.37 -17.29
C VAL A 223 1.62 16.07 -18.73
N GLU A 224 0.39 16.46 -19.11
CA GLU A 224 -0.13 16.32 -20.47
C GLU A 224 -0.19 17.69 -21.15
N LYS A 225 0.54 17.85 -22.26
CA LYS A 225 0.56 19.10 -23.06
C LYS A 225 0.25 18.75 -24.51
N ARG A 226 -0.90 19.19 -25.01
CA ARG A 226 -1.39 18.95 -26.40
C ARG A 226 -1.44 17.46 -26.78
N LYS A 227 -0.36 16.95 -27.40
CA LYS A 227 -0.21 15.56 -27.88
C LYS A 227 0.96 14.84 -27.22
N THR A 228 1.59 15.46 -26.21
CA THR A 228 2.73 14.89 -25.51
C THR A 228 2.42 14.66 -24.05
N GLU A 229 2.86 13.53 -23.53
CA GLU A 229 2.86 13.19 -22.12
C GLU A 229 4.29 13.16 -21.58
N SER A 230 4.44 13.59 -20.32
CA SER A 230 5.68 13.43 -19.57
C SER A 230 5.39 12.92 -18.17
N PHE A 231 6.29 12.09 -17.66
CA PHE A 231 6.22 11.44 -16.35
C PHE A 231 7.50 11.79 -15.61
N SER A 232 7.38 12.45 -14.46
CA SER A 232 8.53 12.79 -13.62
C SER A 232 8.41 12.06 -12.29
N LEU A 233 9.36 11.17 -12.00
CA LEU A 233 9.46 10.46 -10.73
C LEU A 233 10.23 11.33 -9.74
N TYR A 234 9.57 11.72 -8.66
CA TYR A 234 10.18 12.42 -7.54
C TYR A 234 10.26 11.50 -6.33
N LYS A 235 11.20 11.82 -5.44
CA LYS A 235 11.23 11.28 -4.09
C LYS A 235 11.45 12.37 -3.05
N THR A 236 10.94 12.14 -1.85
CA THR A 236 11.15 13.01 -0.71
C THR A 236 11.15 12.27 0.62
N SER A 237 11.92 12.77 1.57
CA SER A 237 11.96 12.27 2.93
C SER A 237 10.98 12.99 3.88
N ASP A 238 10.57 14.21 3.53
CA ASP A 238 9.83 15.12 4.43
C ASP A 238 9.08 16.30 3.75
N PHE A 239 9.09 16.38 2.41
CA PHE A 239 8.59 17.51 1.60
C PHE A 239 9.33 18.86 1.75
N SER A 240 10.43 18.93 2.51
CA SER A 240 11.29 20.12 2.52
C SER A 240 12.13 20.23 1.24
N ARG A 241 12.47 19.07 0.66
CA ARG A 241 13.19 18.92 -0.59
C ARG A 241 12.61 17.80 -1.41
N LEU A 242 12.45 18.05 -2.71
CA LEU A 242 12.10 17.05 -3.71
C LEU A 242 13.33 16.73 -4.55
N ILE A 243 13.54 15.45 -4.80
CA ILE A 243 14.62 14.97 -5.66
C ILE A 243 13.97 14.34 -6.89
N LEU A 244 14.25 14.89 -8.07
CA LEU A 244 13.91 14.24 -9.33
C LEU A 244 14.80 13.00 -9.49
N VAL A 245 14.19 11.84 -9.66
CA VAL A 245 14.86 10.54 -9.74
C VAL A 245 14.96 10.07 -11.19
N ASP A 246 13.85 10.16 -11.92
CA ASP A 246 13.76 9.71 -13.31
C ASP A 246 12.70 10.53 -14.06
N ARG A 247 12.81 10.60 -15.39
CA ARG A 247 11.85 11.29 -16.24
C ARG A 247 11.69 10.60 -17.58
N LYS A 248 10.44 10.41 -18.00
CA LYS A 248 10.09 9.92 -19.33
C LYS A 248 9.19 10.89 -20.06
N ASP A 249 9.65 11.30 -21.23
CA ASP A 249 8.88 12.10 -22.18
C ASP A 249 8.66 11.25 -23.44
N ASP A 250 7.66 11.56 -24.27
CA ASP A 250 7.36 10.82 -25.50
C ASP A 250 8.55 10.72 -26.50
N LEU A 251 9.60 11.53 -26.32
CA LEU A 251 10.85 11.44 -27.10
C LEU A 251 11.75 10.25 -26.69
N ASN A 252 11.51 9.63 -25.53
CA ASN A 252 12.32 8.55 -24.94
C ASN A 252 11.50 7.26 -24.68
N ARG A 253 10.34 7.10 -25.34
CA ARG A 253 9.49 5.89 -25.26
C ARG A 253 9.89 4.81 -26.26
#